data_AF-A0A951IVE3-F1
#
_entry.id   AF-A0A951IVE3-F1
#
_cell.length_a   1.000
_cell.length_b   1.000
_cell.length_c   1.000
_cell.angle_alpha   90.00
_cell.angle_beta   90.00
_cell.angle_gamma   90.00
#
_symmetry.space_group_name_H-M   'P 1'
#
loop_
_entity.id
_entity.type
_entity.pdbx_description
1 polymer ?
#
loop_
_entity_poly.entity_id
_entity_poly.type
_entity_poly.pdbx_seq_one_letter_code
_entity_poly.pdbx_strand_id
1 'polypeptide(L)'
;MELKRKRCLYCGSIIHGRSDKKFCDDKCRSSHNNQHKDEVVDEVKSIQYIQKANRKILMMVLKDGVESVKVPKERLSQMGFNFKYHTHHFAHSPNKFFWFNFDYGILDYWDGWVLVVRDMGEGYLENLKRIGGDL
;
A
#
# COMPACT_ATOMS: atom_id res chain seq x y z
N MET A 1 48.05 -22.18 -11.91
CA MET A 1 46.60 -22.03 -12.16
C MET A 1 45.95 -21.64 -10.84
N GLU A 2 45.42 -20.42 -10.72
CA GLU A 2 44.85 -19.92 -9.44
C GLU A 2 43.53 -20.64 -9.13
N LEU A 3 43.48 -21.31 -7.98
CA LEU A 3 42.24 -21.86 -7.43
C LEU A 3 41.35 -20.73 -6.94
N LYS A 4 40.38 -20.32 -7.75
CA LYS A 4 39.37 -19.32 -7.39
C LYS A 4 38.49 -19.87 -6.25
N ARG A 5 38.83 -19.50 -5.01
CA ARG A 5 38.09 -19.94 -3.81
C ARG A 5 36.71 -19.29 -3.80
N LYS A 6 35.64 -20.10 -3.75
CA LYS A 6 34.27 -19.60 -3.61
C LYS A 6 34.08 -18.95 -2.24
N ARG A 7 33.34 -17.85 -2.21
CA ARG A 7 32.99 -17.12 -0.98
C ARG A 7 31.52 -17.38 -0.62
N CYS A 8 31.25 -17.41 0.68
CA CYS A 8 29.90 -17.50 1.24
C CYS A 8 29.07 -16.31 0.76
N LEU A 9 27.85 -16.58 0.29
CA LEU A 9 26.93 -15.52 -0.15
C LEU A 9 26.43 -14.61 0.99
N TYR A 10 26.57 -15.04 2.25
CA TYR A 10 26.15 -14.26 3.43
C TYR A 10 27.30 -13.49 4.08
N CYS A 11 28.33 -14.19 4.55
CA CYS A 11 29.41 -13.61 5.36
C CYS A 11 30.71 -13.34 4.58
N GLY A 12 30.80 -13.73 3.31
CA GLY A 12 32.00 -13.54 2.48
C GLY A 12 33.20 -14.44 2.81
N SER A 13 33.11 -15.30 3.83
CA SER A 13 34.15 -16.26 4.20
C SER A 13 34.41 -17.30 3.12
N ILE A 14 35.61 -17.88 3.08
CA ILE A 14 35.97 -18.94 2.13
C ILE A 14 35.13 -20.19 2.41
N ILE A 15 34.54 -20.74 1.35
CA ILE A 15 33.78 -22.00 1.42
C ILE A 15 34.74 -23.18 1.24
N HIS A 16 34.67 -24.12 2.18
CA HIS A 16 35.33 -25.42 2.08
C HIS A 16 34.30 -26.53 1.81
N GLY A 17 34.70 -27.53 1.02
CA GLY A 17 33.90 -28.71 0.69
C GLY A 17 33.45 -28.74 -0.77
N ARG A 18 32.27 -29.31 -1.01
CA ARG A 18 31.74 -29.55 -2.36
C ARG A 18 31.75 -28.29 -3.24
N SER A 19 31.95 -28.50 -4.54
CA SER A 19 32.05 -27.44 -5.55
C SER A 19 30.76 -26.61 -5.72
N ASP A 20 29.59 -27.14 -5.36
CA ASP A 20 28.27 -26.50 -5.45
C ASP A 20 27.84 -25.76 -4.18
N LYS A 21 28.63 -25.84 -3.11
CA LYS A 21 28.31 -25.22 -1.82
C LYS A 21 28.28 -23.69 -1.94
N LYS A 22 27.19 -23.08 -1.45
CA LYS A 22 26.92 -21.62 -1.52
C LYS A 22 27.13 -20.87 -0.20
N PHE A 23 27.12 -21.58 0.93
CA PHE A 23 27.23 -21.01 2.28
C PHE A 23 28.30 -21.78 3.07
N CYS A 24 29.02 -21.11 3.98
CA CYS A 24 30.05 -21.79 4.78
C CYS A 24 29.45 -22.81 5.76
N ASP A 25 28.28 -22.50 6.31
CA ASP A 25 27.52 -23.31 7.27
C ASP A 25 25.99 -23.10 7.11
N ASP A 26 25.20 -23.88 7.85
CA ASP A 26 23.74 -23.79 7.83
C ASP A 26 23.18 -22.55 8.51
N LYS A 27 23.95 -21.91 9.41
CA LYS A 27 23.60 -20.63 10.01
C LYS A 27 23.57 -19.53 8.94
N CYS A 28 24.62 -19.43 8.12
CA CYS A 28 24.72 -18.48 7.02
C CYS A 28 23.65 -18.71 5.96
N ARG A 29 23.29 -19.97 5.67
CA ARG A 29 22.17 -20.30 4.79
C ARG A 29 20.85 -19.75 5.34
N SER A 30 20.58 -20.01 6.62
CA SER A 30 19.34 -19.57 7.28
C SER A 30 19.28 -18.05 7.40
N SER A 31 20.37 -17.39 7.81
CA SER A 31 20.44 -15.94 7.92
C SER A 31 20.29 -15.23 6.57
N HIS A 32 20.93 -15.73 5.51
CA HIS A 32 20.72 -15.20 4.17
C HIS A 32 19.24 -15.31 3.74
N ASN A 33 18.60 -16.45 3.99
CA ASN A 33 17.18 -16.63 3.65
C ASN A 33 16.24 -15.77 4.52
N ASN A 34 16.59 -15.52 5.78
CA ASN A 34 15.82 -14.66 6.67
C ASN A 34 15.97 -13.19 6.29
N GLN A 35 17.15 -12.72 5.91
CA GLN A 35 17.37 -11.35 5.44
C GLN A 35 16.45 -10.98 4.27
N HIS A 36 16.36 -11.85 3.25
CA HIS A 36 15.44 -11.63 2.11
C HIS A 36 13.96 -11.64 2.53
N LYS A 37 13.60 -12.44 3.54
CA LYS A 37 12.23 -12.41 4.11
C LYS A 37 11.97 -11.15 4.90
N ASP A 38 12.94 -10.68 5.68
CA ASP A 38 12.83 -9.50 6.52
C ASP A 38 12.61 -8.24 5.66
N GLU A 39 13.34 -8.09 4.56
CA GLU A 39 13.16 -6.98 3.60
C GLU A 39 11.74 -6.93 3.01
N VAL A 40 11.22 -8.06 2.51
CA VAL A 40 9.86 -8.15 1.96
C VAL A 40 8.79 -7.94 3.05
N VAL A 41 9.02 -8.50 4.24
CA VAL A 41 8.12 -8.32 5.39
C VAL A 41 8.09 -6.85 5.83
N ASP A 42 9.21 -6.13 5.76
CA ASP A 42 9.27 -4.70 6.09
C ASP A 42 8.50 -3.86 5.07
N GLU A 43 8.66 -4.10 3.77
CA GLU A 43 7.91 -3.35 2.75
C GLU A 43 6.40 -3.54 2.90
N VAL A 44 5.94 -4.79 3.08
CA VAL A 44 4.53 -5.10 3.29
C VAL A 44 4.00 -4.41 4.55
N LYS A 45 4.77 -4.42 5.65
CA LYS A 45 4.41 -3.70 6.88
C LYS A 45 4.31 -2.21 6.62
N SER A 46 5.27 -1.59 5.93
CA SER A 46 5.24 -0.16 5.57
C SER A 46 3.98 0.19 4.79
N ILE A 47 3.60 -0.62 3.79
CA ILE A 47 2.35 -0.42 3.03
C ILE A 47 1.14 -0.53 3.96
N GLN A 48 1.09 -1.53 4.85
CA GLN A 48 -0.01 -1.67 5.82
C GLN A 48 -0.11 -0.48 6.77
N TYR A 49 1.01 0.09 7.22
CA TYR A 49 1.01 1.30 8.04
C TYR A 49 0.42 2.49 7.28
N ILE A 50 0.80 2.68 6.01
CA ILE A 50 0.23 3.75 5.17
C ILE A 50 -1.27 3.54 4.96
N GLN A 51 -1.71 2.32 4.65
CA GLN A 51 -3.12 2.01 4.44
C GLN A 51 -3.97 2.28 5.70
N LYS A 52 -3.45 1.94 6.89
CA LYS A 52 -4.09 2.23 8.17
C LYS A 52 -4.16 3.73 8.45
N ALA A 53 -3.08 4.46 8.16
CA ALA A 53 -3.05 5.92 8.30
C ALA A 53 -4.05 6.60 7.36
N ASN A 54 -4.06 6.24 6.08
CA ASN A 54 -5.00 6.72 5.08
C ASN A 54 -6.45 6.50 5.53
N ARG A 55 -6.79 5.26 5.93
CA ARG A 55 -8.13 4.93 6.43
C ARG A 55 -8.52 5.79 7.63
N LYS A 56 -7.62 6.00 8.59
CA LYS A 56 -7.86 6.86 9.77
C LYS A 56 -8.12 8.31 9.38
N ILE A 57 -7.35 8.85 8.42
CA ILE A 57 -7.52 10.23 7.94
C ILE A 57 -8.91 10.41 7.31
N LEU A 58 -9.33 9.51 6.42
CA LEU A 58 -10.65 9.60 5.78
C LEU A 58 -11.77 9.51 6.81
N MET A 59 -11.66 8.59 7.78
CA MET A 59 -12.58 8.48 8.92
C MET A 59 -12.65 9.77 9.74
N MET A 60 -11.52 10.46 9.97
CA MET A 60 -11.51 11.72 10.74
C MET A 60 -12.14 12.89 9.97
N VAL A 61 -12.00 12.91 8.66
CA VAL A 61 -12.55 13.97 7.81
C VAL A 61 -14.06 13.80 7.63
N LEU A 62 -14.51 12.56 7.50
CA LEU A 62 -15.92 12.21 7.41
C LEU A 62 -16.54 12.16 8.81
N LYS A 63 -17.21 13.25 9.22
CA LYS A 63 -17.88 13.34 10.53
C LYS A 63 -18.91 12.22 10.71
N ASP A 64 -19.09 11.75 11.95
CA ASP A 64 -20.09 10.73 12.27
C ASP A 64 -21.49 11.13 11.78
N GLY A 65 -22.19 10.19 11.14
CA GLY A 65 -23.53 10.39 10.59
C GLY A 65 -23.59 11.10 9.22
N VAL A 66 -22.44 11.43 8.62
CA VAL A 66 -22.37 12.04 7.29
C VAL A 66 -21.97 10.98 6.25
N GLU A 67 -22.77 10.82 5.19
CA GLU A 67 -22.51 9.82 4.13
C GLU A 67 -21.34 10.21 3.22
N SER A 68 -21.16 11.50 2.95
CA SER A 68 -20.04 12.01 2.15
C SER A 68 -19.71 13.47 2.46
N VAL A 69 -18.46 13.88 2.22
CA VAL A 69 -18.02 15.28 2.40
C VAL A 69 -17.04 15.69 1.31
N LYS A 70 -17.23 16.88 0.72
CA LYS A 70 -16.27 17.47 -0.22
C LYS A 70 -15.22 18.26 0.56
N VAL A 71 -13.93 17.97 0.35
CA VAL A 71 -12.82 18.67 1.01
C VAL A 71 -11.70 19.01 0.01
N PRO A 72 -10.87 20.03 0.27
CA PRO A 72 -9.71 20.28 -0.57
C PRO A 72 -8.77 19.08 -0.54
N LYS A 73 -8.26 18.65 -1.71
CA LYS A 73 -7.30 17.54 -1.80
C LYS A 73 -6.05 17.79 -0.94
N GLU A 74 -5.60 19.05 -0.95
CA GLU A 74 -4.48 19.54 -0.16
C GLU A 74 -4.65 19.32 1.34
N ARG A 75 -5.89 19.37 1.86
CA ARG A 75 -6.15 19.09 3.28
C ARG A 75 -5.80 17.64 3.64
N LEU A 76 -6.10 16.68 2.76
CA LEU A 76 -5.72 15.28 2.98
C LEU A 76 -4.19 15.13 2.90
N SER A 77 -3.55 15.77 1.92
CA SER A 77 -2.09 15.78 1.79
C SER A 77 -1.41 16.27 3.07
N GLN A 78 -1.88 17.39 3.64
CA GLN A 78 -1.35 17.98 4.88
C GLN A 78 -1.58 17.09 6.12
N MET A 79 -2.63 16.27 6.10
CA MET A 79 -2.87 15.26 7.14
C MET A 79 -1.99 14.00 6.98
N GLY A 80 -1.18 13.93 5.92
CA GLY A 80 -0.29 12.80 5.62
C GLY A 80 -0.95 11.71 4.78
N PHE A 81 -2.08 11.99 4.11
CA PHE A 81 -2.73 11.02 3.24
C PHE A 81 -1.87 10.75 2.00
N ASN A 82 -1.64 9.47 1.69
CA ASN A 82 -0.86 9.06 0.55
C ASN A 82 -1.74 8.47 -0.55
N PHE A 83 -2.04 9.28 -1.57
CA PHE A 83 -2.91 8.94 -2.71
C PHE A 83 -2.41 7.77 -3.57
N LYS A 84 -1.13 7.38 -3.44
CA LYS A 84 -0.58 6.23 -4.18
C LYS A 84 -1.14 4.89 -3.67
N TYR A 85 -1.56 4.83 -2.41
CA TYR A 85 -1.95 3.57 -1.76
C TYR A 85 -3.46 3.51 -1.54
N HIS A 86 -4.06 2.48 -2.13
CA HIS A 86 -5.48 2.15 -2.05
C HIS A 86 -5.62 0.62 -2.08
N THR A 87 -6.73 0.10 -1.56
CA THR A 87 -7.04 -1.33 -1.55
C THR A 87 -7.74 -1.78 -2.83
N HIS A 88 -8.65 -0.96 -3.36
CA HIS A 88 -9.43 -1.25 -4.54
C HIS A 88 -9.98 0.05 -5.13
N HIS A 89 -10.54 -0.01 -6.33
CA HIS A 89 -11.18 1.13 -6.98
C HIS A 89 -12.38 0.69 -7.80
N PHE A 90 -13.30 1.62 -8.05
CA PHE A 90 -14.44 1.42 -8.92
C PHE A 90 -14.56 2.54 -9.93
N ALA A 91 -14.84 2.19 -11.18
CA ALA A 91 -15.15 3.19 -12.20
C ALA A 91 -16.47 3.88 -11.88
N HIS A 92 -16.42 5.21 -11.79
CA HIS A 92 -17.58 6.08 -11.72
C HIS A 92 -17.98 6.54 -13.13
N SER A 93 -16.99 6.92 -13.94
CA SER A 93 -17.13 7.22 -15.37
C SER A 93 -15.83 6.83 -16.10
N PRO A 94 -15.75 6.91 -17.45
CA PRO A 94 -14.60 6.41 -18.20
C PRO A 94 -13.22 6.86 -17.71
N ASN A 95 -13.14 8.05 -17.08
CA ASN A 95 -11.90 8.61 -16.54
C ASN A 95 -12.02 9.07 -15.07
N LYS A 96 -13.07 8.65 -14.36
CA LYS A 96 -13.23 8.97 -12.94
C LYS A 96 -13.39 7.69 -12.14
N PHE A 97 -12.60 7.57 -11.09
CA PHE A 97 -12.57 6.39 -10.24
C PHE A 97 -12.76 6.81 -8.79
N PHE A 98 -13.54 6.02 -8.06
CA PHE A 98 -13.44 6.02 -6.62
C PHE A 98 -12.23 5.17 -6.20
N TRP A 99 -11.35 5.72 -5.38
CA TRP A 99 -10.19 5.03 -4.82
C TRP A 99 -10.42 4.77 -3.34
N PHE A 100 -10.40 3.50 -2.94
CA PHE A 100 -10.77 3.11 -1.58
C PHE A 100 -9.59 2.66 -0.73
N ASN A 101 -9.62 3.02 0.54
CA ASN A 101 -8.83 2.44 1.62
C ASN A 101 -9.80 1.71 2.56
N PHE A 102 -10.04 0.43 2.26
CA PHE A 102 -11.07 -0.39 2.90
C PHE A 102 -12.46 0.21 2.72
N ASP A 103 -13.13 0.59 3.81
CA ASP A 103 -14.50 1.11 3.87
C ASP A 103 -14.60 2.62 3.63
N TYR A 104 -13.51 3.29 3.26
CA TYR A 104 -13.54 4.73 2.93
C TYR A 104 -12.95 4.98 1.55
N GLY A 105 -13.57 5.87 0.78
CA GLY A 105 -13.16 6.17 -0.59
C GLY A 105 -13.01 7.65 -0.86
N ILE A 106 -12.27 7.97 -1.91
CA ILE A 106 -12.17 9.31 -2.47
C ILE A 106 -12.52 9.33 -3.97
N LEU A 107 -13.14 10.42 -4.41
CA LEU A 107 -13.32 10.75 -5.83
C LEU A 107 -12.69 12.12 -6.10
N ASP A 108 -11.72 12.16 -7.01
CA ASP A 108 -11.06 13.41 -7.41
C ASP A 108 -11.96 14.26 -8.33
N TYR A 109 -11.98 15.58 -8.07
CA TYR A 109 -12.52 16.59 -8.97
C TYR A 109 -11.40 17.42 -9.62
N TRP A 110 -11.74 18.08 -10.72
CA TRP A 110 -10.81 18.88 -11.52
C TRP A 110 -10.41 20.20 -10.84
N ASP A 111 -11.19 20.68 -9.87
CA ASP A 111 -11.01 21.92 -9.12
C ASP A 111 -10.04 21.78 -7.92
N GLY A 112 -9.38 20.64 -7.77
CA GLY A 112 -8.48 20.35 -6.64
C GLY A 112 -9.20 19.92 -5.37
N TRP A 113 -10.48 19.58 -5.45
CA TRP A 113 -11.25 18.99 -4.35
C TRP A 113 -11.44 17.49 -4.52
N VAL A 114 -11.81 16.84 -3.43
CA VAL A 114 -12.15 15.42 -3.41
C VAL A 114 -13.46 15.22 -2.65
N LEU A 115 -14.31 14.30 -3.14
CA LEU A 115 -15.40 13.74 -2.33
C LEU A 115 -14.84 12.61 -1.49
N VAL A 116 -14.99 12.68 -0.17
CA VAL A 116 -14.72 11.55 0.74
C VAL A 116 -16.04 10.85 1.03
N VAL A 117 -16.04 9.53 0.94
CA VAL A 117 -17.23 8.67 1.11
C VAL A 117 -16.93 7.51 2.05
N ARG A 118 -17.96 6.93 2.67
CA ARG A 118 -17.86 5.67 3.40
C ARG A 118 -18.67 4.59 2.69
N ASP A 119 -18.06 3.45 2.43
CA ASP A 119 -18.77 2.28 1.93
C ASP A 119 -19.74 1.76 3.00
N MET A 120 -21.04 1.87 2.70
CA MET A 120 -22.14 1.40 3.54
C MET A 120 -22.72 0.06 3.04
N GLY A 121 -22.05 -0.63 2.11
CA GLY A 121 -22.44 -1.94 1.56
C GLY A 121 -22.85 -1.90 0.08
N GLU A 122 -23.24 -3.06 -0.47
CA GLU A 122 -23.47 -3.27 -1.92
C GLU A 122 -24.40 -2.22 -2.55
N GLY A 123 -25.46 -1.79 -1.85
CA GLY A 123 -26.37 -0.76 -2.35
C GLY A 123 -25.78 0.65 -2.40
N TYR A 124 -24.76 0.96 -1.58
CA TYR A 124 -24.14 2.28 -1.55
C TYR A 124 -23.29 2.54 -2.80
N LEU A 125 -22.58 1.53 -3.31
CA LEU A 125 -21.80 1.65 -4.53
C LEU A 125 -22.69 1.90 -5.76
N GLU A 126 -23.88 1.31 -5.80
CA GLU A 126 -24.88 1.59 -6.85
C GLU A 126 -25.42 3.02 -6.72
N ASN A 127 -25.68 3.48 -5.50
CA ASN A 127 -26.13 4.85 -5.23
C ASN A 127 -25.05 5.89 -5.57
N LEU A 128 -23.76 5.61 -5.32
CA LEU A 128 -22.65 6.50 -5.68
C LEU A 128 -22.53 6.71 -7.20
N LYS A 129 -22.83 5.69 -8.01
CA LYS A 129 -22.91 5.85 -9.47
C LYS A 129 -23.99 6.85 -9.88
N ARG A 130 -25.04 7.02 -9.07
CA ARG A 130 -26.15 7.96 -9.30
C ARG A 130 -25.88 9.38 -8.77
N ILE A 131 -25.15 9.52 -7.66
CA ILE A 131 -24.88 10.81 -6.99
C ILE A 131 -23.94 11.73 -7.80
N GLY A 132 -23.19 11.20 -8.78
CA GLY A 132 -22.33 11.99 -9.67
C GLY A 132 -22.99 12.54 -10.93
N GLY A 133 -24.32 12.43 -11.06
CA GLY A 133 -25.08 13.22 -12.02
C GLY A 133 -25.43 14.58 -11.40
N ASP A 134 -24.90 15.65 -12.00
CA ASP A 134 -25.25 17.06 -11.74
C ASP A 134 -24.69 17.74 -10.48
N LEU A 135 -23.36 17.68 -10.26
CA LEU A 135 -22.60 18.67 -9.47
C LEU A 135 -21.25 19.03 -10.11
#